data_AF-A0A9D8ZBH3-F1
#
_entry.id   AF-A0A9D8ZBH3-F1
#
_cell.length_a   1.000
_cell.length_b   1.000
_cell.length_c   1.000
_cell.angle_alpha   90.00
_cell.angle_beta   90.00
_cell.angle_gamma   90.00
#
_symmetry.space_group_name_H-M   'P 1'
#
loop_
_entity.id
_entity.type
_entity.pdbx_description
1 polymer ?
#
loop_
_entity_poly.entity_id
_entity_poly.type
_entity_poly.pdbx_seq_one_letter_code
_entity_poly.pdbx_strand_id
1 'polypeptide(L)' 'PAGKELTTPRLKREAALKAMSKYDISQRRACKLVSVDPKTVRREREPDNPHIRKRMREIASQRRRFGYRRIELMLAR' A
#
# COMPACT_ATOMS: atom_id res chain seq x y z
N PRO A 1 -10.96 23.06 12.18
CA PRO A 1 -10.03 22.41 11.24
C PRO A 1 -10.78 21.53 10.22
N ALA A 2 -10.94 22.03 8.99
CA ALA A 2 -11.58 21.29 7.91
C ALA A 2 -10.80 19.99 7.65
N GLY A 3 -11.49 18.85 7.72
CA GLY A 3 -10.88 17.56 7.45
C GLY A 3 -10.35 17.53 6.02
N LYS A 4 -9.13 17.02 5.82
CA LYS A 4 -8.58 16.79 4.48
C LYS A 4 -9.56 15.92 3.69
N GLU A 5 -9.85 16.28 2.45
CA GLU A 5 -10.69 15.48 1.58
C GLU A 5 -10.10 14.08 1.39
N LEU A 6 -10.91 13.05 1.58
CA LEU A 6 -10.52 11.65 1.42
C LEU A 6 -10.58 11.26 -0.06
N THR A 7 -9.74 11.89 -0.87
CA THR A 7 -9.72 11.72 -2.33
C THR A 7 -9.05 10.42 -2.76
N THR A 8 -8.02 9.97 -2.04
CA THR A 8 -7.27 8.76 -2.41
C THR A 8 -7.72 7.51 -1.68
N PRO A 9 -7.64 6.32 -2.31
CA PRO A 9 -7.97 5.05 -1.66
C PRO A 9 -7.16 4.80 -0.38
N ARG A 10 -5.90 5.27 -0.34
CA ARG A 10 -5.05 5.19 0.84
C ARG A 10 -5.62 5.96 2.02
N LEU A 11 -6.00 7.23 1.80
CA LEU A 11 -6.57 8.08 2.85
C LEU A 11 -7.90 7.52 3.35
N LYS A 12 -8.75 7.02 2.44
CA LYS A 12 -10.01 6.35 2.81
C LYS A 12 -9.78 5.12 3.69
N ARG A 13 -8.81 4.26 3.35
CA ARG A 13 -8.45 3.10 4.18
C ARG A 13 -7.97 3.53 5.57
N GLU A 14 -7.06 4.50 5.65
CA GLU A 14 -6.54 5.02 6.93
C GLU A 14 -7.66 5.61 7.80
N ALA A 15 -8.60 6.35 7.21
CA ALA A 15 -9.76 6.89 7.90
C ALA A 15 -10.70 5.79 8.44
N ALA A 16 -10.96 4.74 7.66
CA ALA A 16 -11.78 3.60 8.12
C ALA A 16 -11.13 2.86 9.31
N LEU A 17 -9.81 2.62 9.25
CA LEU A 17 -9.07 2.00 10.36
C LEU A 17 -9.11 2.87 11.62
N LYS A 18 -8.93 4.18 11.47
CA LYS A 18 -9.01 5.14 12.58
C LYS A 18 -10.42 5.21 13.18
N ALA A 19 -11.46 5.07 12.36
CA ALA A 19 -12.83 5.05 12.84
C ALA A 19 -13.12 3.78 13.66
N MET A 20 -12.66 2.62 13.20
CA MET A 20 -12.78 1.36 13.93
C MET A 20 -12.08 1.41 15.29
N SER A 21 -10.84 1.93 15.34
CA SER A 21 -10.08 1.99 16.59
C SER A 21 -10.62 3.01 17.60
N LYS A 22 -11.28 4.07 17.13
CA LYS A 22 -11.74 5.17 18.01
C LYS A 22 -13.18 5.03 18.50
N TYR A 23 -14.06 4.37 17.74
CA TYR A 23 -15.51 4.43 17.98
C TYR A 23 -16.17 3.07 18.26
N ASP A 24 -15.39 2.00 18.47
CA ASP A 24 -15.89 0.63 18.69
C ASP A 24 -17.00 0.22 17.69
N ILE A 25 -16.75 0.51 16.42
CA ILE A 25 -17.66 0.20 15.31
C ILE A 25 -17.10 -0.93 14.46
N SER A 26 -18.02 -1.76 13.95
CA SER A 26 -17.63 -2.82 13.01
C SER A 26 -16.99 -2.25 11.74
N GLN A 27 -16.10 -3.04 11.15
CA GLN A 27 -15.46 -2.69 9.87
C GLN A 27 -16.47 -2.31 8.79
N ARG A 28 -17.60 -3.02 8.73
CA ARG A 28 -18.67 -2.77 7.76
C ARG A 28 -19.27 -1.37 7.93
N ARG A 29 -19.47 -0.92 9.17
CA ARG A 29 -19.98 0.42 9.49
C ARG A 29 -18.94 1.49 9.16
N ALA A 30 -17.68 1.29 9.55
CA ALA A 30 -16.58 2.22 9.24
C ALA A 30 -16.38 2.40 7.73
N CYS A 31 -16.38 1.30 6.96
CA CYS A 31 -16.19 1.34 5.51
C CYS A 31 -17.34 2.05 4.78
N LYS A 32 -18.59 1.89 5.25
CA LYS A 32 -19.76 2.62 4.74
C LYS A 32 -19.65 4.12 4.98
N LEU A 33 -19.17 4.54 6.15
CA LEU A 33 -19.01 5.97 6.49
C LEU A 33 -17.96 6.67 5.63
N VAL A 34 -16.92 5.93 5.20
CA VAL A 34 -15.77 6.48 4.46
C VAL A 34 -15.86 6.18 2.94
N SER A 35 -16.89 5.45 2.51
CA SER A 35 -17.06 5.01 1.11
C SER A 35 -15.82 4.31 0.56
N VAL A 36 -15.38 3.26 1.25
CA VAL A 36 -14.27 2.37 0.85
C VAL A 36 -14.72 0.91 0.84
N ASP A 37 -14.19 0.11 -0.10
CA ASP A 37 -14.47 -1.33 -0.14
C ASP A 37 -13.84 -2.04 1.08
N PRO A 38 -14.61 -2.83 1.85
CA PRO A 38 -14.08 -3.59 2.99
C PRO A 38 -12.90 -4.49 2.66
N LYS A 39 -12.79 -5.03 1.43
CA LYS A 39 -11.64 -5.84 0.99
C LYS A 39 -10.34 -5.04 1.02
N THR A 40 -10.38 -3.75 0.66
CA THR A 40 -9.22 -2.86 0.72
C THR A 40 -8.75 -2.61 2.15
N VAL A 41 -9.68 -2.55 3.11
CA VAL A 41 -9.38 -2.35 4.54
C VAL A 41 -8.88 -3.63 5.19
N ARG A 42 -9.51 -4.77 4.88
CA ARG A 42 -9.17 -6.09 5.44
C ARG A 42 -7.77 -6.57 5.04
N ARG A 43 -7.32 -6.21 3.83
CA ARG A 43 -6.01 -6.63 3.34
C ARG A 43 -4.90 -6.01 4.18
N GLU A 44 -4.01 -6.84 4.70
CA GLU A 44 -2.74 -6.39 5.27
C GLU A 44 -1.86 -5.79 4.19
N ARG A 45 -1.24 -4.66 4.51
CA ARG A 45 -0.38 -4.00 3.54
C ARG A 45 0.94 -4.76 3.50
N GLU A 46 1.32 -5.22 2.31
CA GLU A 46 2.66 -5.75 2.08
C GLU A 46 3.70 -4.71 2.53
N PRO A 47 4.67 -5.08 3.38
CA PRO A 47 5.73 -4.18 3.81
C PRO A 47 6.45 -3.56 2.62
N ASP A 48 6.88 -2.30 2.75
CA ASP A 48 7.77 -1.74 1.73
C ASP A 48 9.13 -2.46 1.83
N ASN A 49 9.67 -2.88 0.70
CA ASN A 49 10.96 -3.57 0.60
C ASN A 49 11.99 -2.63 -0.06
N PRO A 50 12.47 -1.58 0.65
CA PRO A 50 13.34 -0.57 0.07
C PRO A 50 14.69 -1.14 -0.37
N HIS A 51 15.18 -2.17 0.32
CA HIS A 51 16.43 -2.86 -0.01
C HIS A 51 16.33 -3.58 -1.37
N ILE A 52 15.23 -4.30 -1.63
CA ILE A 52 14.97 -4.93 -2.94
C ILE A 52 14.93 -3.88 -4.04
N ARG A 53 14.19 -2.78 -3.85
CA ARG A 53 14.13 -1.71 -4.86
C ARG A 53 15.50 -1.08 -5.12
N LYS A 54 16.30 -0.86 -4.07
CA LYS A 54 17.66 -0.34 -4.20
C LYS A 54 18.50 -1.30 -5.05
N ARG A 55 18.45 -2.60 -4.74
CA ARG A 55 19.17 -3.64 -5.48
C ARG A 55 18.72 -3.74 -6.94
N MET A 56 17.41 -3.64 -7.21
CA MET A 56 16.87 -3.58 -8.58
C MET A 56 17.47 -2.42 -9.37
N ARG A 57 17.55 -1.21 -8.77
CA ARG A 57 18.13 -0.04 -9.42
C ARG A 57 19.62 -0.19 -9.68
N GLU A 58 20.37 -0.79 -8.75
CA GLU A 58 21.79 -1.10 -8.94
C GLU A 58 22.01 -2.07 -10.11
N ILE A 59 21.22 -3.13 -10.20
CA ILE A 59 21.30 -4.09 -11.31
C ILE A 59 20.96 -3.39 -12.63
N ALA A 60 19.89 -2.59 -12.65
CA ALA A 60 19.46 -1.86 -13.82
C ALA A 60 20.48 -0.81 -14.28
N SER A 61 21.16 -0.14 -13.34
CA SER A 61 22.20 0.85 -13.66
C SER A 61 23.46 0.20 -14.23
N GLN A 62 23.85 -0.97 -13.72
CA GLN A 62 24.98 -1.74 -14.25
C GLN A 62 24.67 -2.39 -15.60
N ARG A 63 23.41 -2.78 -15.84
CA ARG A 63 22.99 -3.55 -17.03
C ARG A 63 21.75 -2.93 -17.69
N ARG A 64 21.93 -1.79 -18.36
CA ARG A 64 20.85 -0.97 -18.98
C ARG A 64 19.85 -1.73 -19.88
N ARG A 65 20.26 -2.84 -20.52
CA ARG A 65 19.38 -3.64 -21.41
C ARG A 65 18.55 -4.70 -20.67
N PHE A 66 18.69 -4.83 -19.36
CA PHE A 66 17.96 -5.85 -18.60
C PHE A 66 16.54 -5.37 -18.30
N GLY A 67 15.55 -6.15 -18.75
CA GLY A 67 14.16 -5.99 -18.33
C GLY A 67 13.88 -6.67 -16.99
N TYR A 68 12.64 -6.52 -16.49
CA TYR A 68 12.23 -7.02 -15.16
C TYR A 68 12.57 -8.50 -14.93
N ARG A 69 12.41 -9.34 -15.96
CA ARG A 69 12.67 -10.80 -15.85
C ARG A 69 14.14 -11.12 -15.57
N ARG A 70 15.08 -10.38 -16.17
CA ARG A 70 16.52 -10.58 -15.90
C ARG A 70 16.92 -10.00 -14.57
N ILE A 71 16.30 -8.89 -14.16
CA ILE A 71 16.52 -8.30 -12.83
C ILE A 71 16.03 -9.26 -11.74
N GLU A 72 14.87 -9.88 -11.92
CA GLU A 72 14.30 -10.90 -11.02
C GLU A 72 15.27 -12.07 -10.82
N LEU A 73 15.84 -12.62 -11.90
CA LEU A 73 16.84 -13.68 -11.82
C LEU A 73 18.12 -13.27 -11.09
N MET A 74 18.52 -12.00 -11.18
CA MET A 74 19.69 -11.47 -10.46
C MET A 74 19.39 -11.13 -8.99
N LEU A 75 18.13 -10.93 -8.62
CA LEU A 75 17.71 -10.77 -7.23
C LEU A 75 17.57 -12.10 -6.49
N ALA A 76 17.27 -13.18 -7.21
CA ALA A 76 17.10 -14.52 -6.65
C ALA A 76 18.42 -15.25 -6.35
N ARG A 77 19.56 -14.63 -6.66
CA ARG A 77 20.92 -15.12 -6.40
C ARG A 77 21.56 -14.30 -5.29
#